data_AF-B9XPJ1-F1
#
_entry.id   AF-B9XPJ1-F1
#
_cell.length_a   1.000
_cell.length_b   1.000
_cell.length_c   1.000
_cell.angle_alpha   90.00
_cell.angle_beta   90.00
_cell.angle_gamma   90.00
#
_symmetry.space_group_name_H-M   'P 1'
#
loop_
_entity.id
_entity.type
_entity.pdbx_description
1 polymer ?
#
loop_
_entity_poly.entity_id
_entity_poly.type
_entity_poly.pdbx_seq_one_letter_code
_entity_poly.pdbx_strand_id
1 'polypeptide(L)'
;MNSLLQILASPAWIYLVKALLHTLWIGALLALPLALLLRRSSNPFLRYRLCLIALLGILFGGLISWSVLNPKTSTVMTSAALTPALKSQTQPAAPSLIPAPAATASAPSLSATSPYHPPINWIPWLALLWLTGASFMLLRAAVQVACAESFRRRTQPLADPAILALVEQARKQLNILRRIGIVASEQLTSPAVRASSCPL
;
A
#
# COMPACT_ATOMS: atom_id res chain seq x y z
N MET A 1 22.68 -11.73 9.82
CA MET A 1 21.22 -11.86 9.97
C MET A 1 20.66 -11.01 11.12
N ASN A 2 21.41 -10.79 12.22
CA ASN A 2 20.95 -10.00 13.36
C ASN A 2 20.70 -8.50 13.07
N SER A 3 21.43 -7.91 12.11
CA SER A 3 21.27 -6.49 11.75
C SER A 3 19.93 -6.17 11.05
N LEU A 4 19.39 -7.11 10.28
CA LEU A 4 18.05 -6.97 9.69
C LEU A 4 16.98 -6.99 10.80
N LEU A 5 17.10 -7.91 11.75
CA LEU A 5 16.17 -8.00 12.88
C LEU A 5 16.19 -6.73 13.75
N GLN A 6 17.35 -6.09 13.94
CA GLN A 6 17.41 -4.81 14.64
C GLN A 6 16.72 -3.66 13.88
N ILE A 7 16.84 -3.62 12.55
CA ILE A 7 16.15 -2.63 11.71
C ILE A 7 14.62 -2.84 11.77
N LEU A 8 14.18 -4.11 11.70
CA LEU A 8 12.77 -4.51 11.81
C LEU A 8 12.19 -4.29 13.22
N ALA A 9 13.03 -4.27 14.26
CA ALA A 9 12.63 -3.98 15.64
C ALA A 9 12.57 -2.48 15.96
N SER A 10 12.97 -1.61 15.03
CA SER A 10 12.94 -0.16 15.26
C SER A 10 11.49 0.35 15.45
N PRO A 11 11.25 1.35 16.32
CA PRO A 11 9.92 1.96 16.49
C PRO A 11 9.35 2.51 15.18
N ALA A 12 10.23 2.99 14.29
CA ALA A 12 9.87 3.45 12.95
C ALA A 12 9.14 2.36 12.14
N TRP A 13 9.50 1.10 12.34
CA TRP A 13 8.86 -0.03 11.67
C TRP A 13 7.41 -0.21 12.09
N ILE A 14 7.05 0.04 13.35
CA ILE A 14 5.67 -0.06 13.83
C ILE A 14 4.78 0.97 13.14
N TYR A 15 5.26 2.21 13.00
CA TYR A 15 4.55 3.25 12.26
C TYR A 15 4.43 2.92 10.78
N LEU A 16 5.48 2.33 10.19
CA LEU A 16 5.47 1.85 8.82
C LEU A 16 4.42 0.75 8.63
N VAL A 17 4.41 -0.30 9.46
CA VAL A 17 3.41 -1.38 9.38
C VAL A 17 2.00 -0.82 9.57
N LYS A 18 1.80 0.11 10.49
CA LYS A 18 0.49 0.77 10.69
C LYS A 18 0.08 1.56 9.45
N ALA A 19 1.01 2.29 8.82
CA ALA A 19 0.77 2.99 7.55
C ALA A 19 0.43 2.01 6.42
N LEU A 20 1.17 0.90 6.29
CA LEU A 20 0.91 -0.14 5.29
C LEU A 20 -0.43 -0.84 5.51
N LEU A 21 -0.78 -1.15 6.76
CA LEU A 21 -2.08 -1.71 7.09
C LEU A 21 -3.18 -0.72 6.73
N HIS A 22 -2.93 0.58 6.95
CA HIS A 22 -3.86 1.66 6.60
C HIS A 22 -3.99 1.83 5.07
N THR A 23 -2.92 1.72 4.30
CA THR A 23 -3.01 1.79 2.84
C THR A 23 -3.63 0.53 2.25
N LEU A 24 -3.49 -0.63 2.89
CA LEU A 24 -4.15 -1.87 2.48
C LEU A 24 -5.67 -1.74 2.49
N TRP A 25 -6.28 -1.36 3.62
CA TRP A 25 -7.75 -1.28 3.69
C TRP A 25 -8.29 -0.14 2.81
N ILE A 26 -7.55 0.98 2.66
CA ILE A 26 -7.89 2.03 1.69
C ILE A 26 -7.87 1.47 0.27
N GLY A 27 -6.84 0.71 -0.09
CA GLY A 27 -6.74 0.05 -1.39
C GLY A 27 -7.89 -0.93 -1.63
N ALA A 28 -8.27 -1.72 -0.62
CA ALA A 28 -9.40 -2.65 -0.69
C ALA A 28 -10.73 -1.92 -0.87
N LEU A 29 -10.96 -0.85 -0.10
CA LEU A 29 -12.15 0.01 -0.23
C LEU A 29 -12.21 0.73 -1.57
N LEU A 30 -11.08 1.07 -2.19
CA LEU A 30 -11.04 1.64 -3.54
C LEU A 30 -11.24 0.58 -4.62
N ALA A 31 -10.70 -0.62 -4.43
CA ALA A 31 -10.75 -1.70 -5.42
C ALA A 31 -12.18 -2.23 -5.63
N LEU A 32 -13.00 -2.25 -4.58
CA LEU A 32 -14.37 -2.77 -4.65
C LEU A 32 -15.32 -1.93 -5.55
N PRO A 33 -15.44 -0.60 -5.36
CA PRO A 33 -16.20 0.24 -6.29
C PRO A 33 -15.56 0.27 -7.67
N LEU A 34 -14.22 0.25 -7.76
CA LEU A 34 -13.52 0.17 -9.05
C LEU A 34 -13.89 -1.09 -9.82
N ALA A 35 -13.93 -2.25 -9.15
CA ALA A 35 -14.32 -3.53 -9.75
C ALA A 35 -15.78 -3.50 -10.21
N LEU A 36 -16.69 -2.91 -9.42
CA LEU A 36 -18.09 -2.73 -9.81
C LEU A 36 -18.24 -1.80 -11.03
N LEU A 37 -17.51 -0.68 -11.05
CA LEU A 37 -17.48 0.27 -12.16
C LEU A 37 -16.89 -0.36 -13.43
N LEU A 38 -15.81 -1.14 -13.31
CA LEU A 38 -15.19 -1.87 -14.41
C LEU A 38 -16.13 -2.96 -14.96
N ARG A 39 -16.86 -3.66 -14.08
CA ARG A 39 -17.86 -4.66 -14.48
C ARG A 39 -19.04 -4.04 -15.22
N ARG A 40 -19.43 -2.81 -14.85
CA ARG A 40 -20.54 -2.09 -15.49
C ARG A 40 -20.12 -1.34 -16.74
N SER A 41 -18.84 -1.01 -16.90
CA SER A 41 -18.34 -0.25 -18.04
C SER A 41 -17.95 -1.14 -19.22
N SER A 42 -18.64 -0.97 -20.35
CA SER A 42 -18.28 -1.57 -21.64
C SER A 42 -17.23 -0.79 -22.42
N ASN A 43 -16.94 0.45 -22.01
CA ASN A 43 -16.11 1.37 -22.80
C ASN A 43 -14.63 1.26 -22.40
N PRO A 44 -13.72 0.84 -23.31
CA PRO A 44 -12.32 0.59 -22.99
C PRO A 44 -11.60 1.83 -22.45
N PHE A 45 -11.88 3.02 -22.97
CA PHE A 45 -11.25 4.27 -22.52
C PHE A 45 -11.60 4.58 -21.05
N LEU A 46 -12.84 4.30 -20.64
CA LEU A 46 -13.31 4.54 -19.29
C LEU A 46 -12.63 3.58 -18.29
N ARG A 47 -12.37 2.32 -18.72
CA ARG A 47 -11.61 1.35 -17.92
C ARG A 47 -10.18 1.83 -17.66
N TYR A 48 -9.50 2.36 -18.67
CA TYR A 48 -8.15 2.92 -18.51
C TYR A 48 -8.14 4.13 -17.56
N ARG A 49 -9.08 5.08 -17.73
CA ARG A 49 -9.18 6.25 -16.84
C ARG A 49 -9.47 5.85 -15.40
N LEU A 50 -10.37 4.88 -15.20
CA LEU A 50 -10.69 4.33 -13.87
C LEU A 50 -9.47 3.69 -13.21
N CYS A 51 -8.72 2.85 -13.93
CA CYS A 51 -7.47 2.29 -13.41
C CYS A 51 -6.46 3.38 -13.03
N LEU A 52 -6.31 4.42 -13.86
CA LEU A 52 -5.38 5.52 -13.61
C LEU A 52 -5.77 6.33 -12.36
N ILE A 53 -7.07 6.64 -12.22
CA ILE A 53 -7.62 7.32 -11.04
C ILE A 53 -7.43 6.48 -9.79
N ALA A 54 -7.67 5.17 -9.86
CA ALA A 54 -7.46 4.28 -8.72
C ALA A 54 -5.99 4.21 -8.32
N LEU A 55 -5.08 4.15 -9.29
CA LEU A 55 -3.63 4.14 -9.04
C LEU A 55 -3.19 5.45 -8.35
N LEU A 56 -3.65 6.60 -8.85
CA LEU A 56 -3.43 7.91 -8.23
C LEU A 56 -4.03 7.96 -6.82
N GLY A 57 -5.24 7.44 -6.63
CA GLY A 57 -5.90 7.40 -5.33
C GLY A 57 -5.12 6.60 -4.28
N ILE A 58 -4.57 5.44 -4.65
CA ILE A 58 -3.71 4.65 -3.77
C ILE A 58 -2.43 5.42 -3.42
N LEU A 59 -1.81 6.08 -4.41
CA LEU A 59 -0.57 6.83 -4.23
C LEU A 59 -0.77 8.04 -3.31
N PHE A 60 -1.81 8.84 -3.55
CA PHE A 60 -2.19 9.96 -2.67
C PHE A 60 -2.64 9.48 -1.29
N GLY A 61 -3.39 8.39 -1.19
CA GLY A 61 -3.80 7.79 0.08
C GLY A 61 -2.60 7.39 0.94
N GLY A 62 -1.55 6.83 0.32
CA GLY A 62 -0.28 6.55 0.98
C GLY A 62 0.41 7.79 1.50
N LEU A 63 0.52 8.84 0.67
CA LEU A 63 1.14 10.11 1.06
C LEU A 63 0.40 10.82 2.19
N ILE A 64 -0.93 10.88 2.11
CA ILE A 64 -1.77 11.48 3.16
C ILE A 64 -1.65 10.68 4.46
N SER A 65 -1.71 9.35 4.39
CA SER A 65 -1.57 8.49 5.56
C SER A 65 -0.20 8.67 6.21
N TRP A 66 0.88 8.73 5.42
CA TRP A 66 2.22 9.00 5.91
C TRP A 66 2.36 10.39 6.54
N SER A 67 1.74 11.42 5.94
CA SER A 67 1.72 12.79 6.46
C SER A 67 1.02 12.89 7.82
N VAL A 68 -0.10 12.16 7.99
CA VAL A 68 -0.84 12.11 9.26
C VAL A 68 -0.08 11.31 10.33
N LEU A 69 0.60 10.23 9.93
CA LEU A 69 1.31 9.32 10.84
C LEU A 69 2.71 9.80 11.23
N ASN A 70 3.28 10.78 10.53
CA ASN A 70 4.42 11.54 10.98
C ASN A 70 3.92 12.86 11.60
N PRO A 71 3.37 12.85 12.84
CA PRO A 71 3.36 14.08 13.59
C PRO A 71 4.82 14.52 13.57
N LYS A 72 5.07 15.72 13.02
CA LYS A 72 6.39 16.34 13.05
C LYS A 72 6.90 16.02 14.44
N THR A 73 7.97 15.24 14.54
CA THR A 73 8.81 15.24 15.73
C THR A 73 9.17 16.69 15.84
N SER A 74 8.32 17.44 16.53
CA SER A 74 8.53 18.80 16.90
C SER A 74 9.86 18.64 17.58
N THR A 75 10.89 19.08 16.88
CA THR A 75 12.16 19.42 17.47
C THR A 75 11.73 20.37 18.57
N VAL A 76 11.46 19.80 19.74
CA VAL A 76 11.49 20.51 20.98
C VAL A 76 12.96 20.89 20.97
N MET A 77 13.24 22.06 20.36
CA MET A 77 14.24 22.96 20.86
C MET A 77 13.81 23.12 22.31
N THR A 78 14.23 22.18 23.14
CA THR A 78 14.63 22.42 24.50
C THR A 78 15.73 23.45 24.30
N SER A 79 15.29 24.70 24.10
CA SER A 79 16.05 25.88 24.38
C SER A 79 16.52 25.60 25.78
N ALA A 80 17.78 25.15 25.87
CA ALA A 80 18.45 24.89 27.10
C ALA A 80 18.32 26.21 27.85
N ALA A 81 17.35 26.23 28.76
CA ALA A 81 17.15 27.32 29.67
C ALA A 81 18.52 27.50 30.30
N LEU A 82 19.12 28.66 30.00
CA LEU A 82 20.26 29.23 30.68
C LEU A 82 20.01 29.04 32.18
N THR A 83 20.53 27.96 32.74
CA THR A 83 20.60 27.79 34.18
C THR A 83 21.88 28.52 34.55
N PRO A 84 21.80 29.70 35.17
CA PRO A 84 22.99 30.39 35.63
C PRO A 84 23.68 29.47 36.64
N ALA A 85 24.98 29.27 36.42
CA ALA A 85 25.85 28.55 37.32
C ALA A 85 25.79 29.19 38.71
N LEU A 86 25.04 28.58 39.63
CA LEU A 86 25.15 28.85 41.05
C LEU A 86 26.41 28.12 41.54
N LYS A 87 27.52 28.85 41.63
CA LYS A 87 28.73 28.42 42.37
C LYS A 87 28.89 29.31 43.60
N SER A 88 29.27 28.65 44.70
CA SER A 88 29.69 29.18 46.01
C SER A 88 28.51 29.49 46.94
N GLN A 89 28.09 28.62 47.87
CA GLN A 89 28.84 27.88 48.90
C GLN A 89 29.73 28.78 49.76
N THR A 90 29.12 29.40 50.78
CA THR A 90 29.81 29.79 52.02
C THR A 90 28.90 29.46 53.19
N GLN A 91 29.30 28.41 53.92
CA GLN A 91 28.80 27.98 55.22
C GLN A 91 29.54 28.75 56.32
N PRO A 92 28.87 29.21 57.38
CA PRO A 92 29.34 28.84 58.72
C PRO A 92 28.23 28.52 59.76
N ALA A 93 28.52 27.44 60.49
CA ALA A 93 28.11 26.97 61.82
C ALA A 93 26.99 27.67 62.64
N ALA A 94 26.06 26.83 63.13
CA ALA A 94 25.50 26.91 64.48
C ALA A 94 25.10 25.50 64.99
N PRO A 95 25.44 25.10 66.24
CA PRO A 95 25.08 23.80 66.79
C PRO A 95 23.78 23.87 67.60
N SER A 96 22.82 22.99 67.30
CA SER A 96 21.70 22.70 68.20
C SER A 96 21.53 21.20 68.36
N LEU A 97 21.84 20.74 69.57
CA LEU A 97 21.64 19.40 70.12
C LEU A 97 20.15 19.10 70.32
N ILE A 98 19.60 18.07 69.66
CA ILE A 98 18.52 17.21 70.18
C ILE A 98 18.68 15.80 69.57
N PRO A 99 18.87 14.73 70.36
CA PRO A 99 18.82 13.36 69.86
C PRO A 99 17.39 12.80 69.99
N ALA A 100 16.79 12.42 68.86
CA ALA A 100 15.56 11.63 68.81
C ALA A 100 15.84 10.29 68.11
N PRO A 101 15.71 9.13 68.78
CA PRO A 101 15.91 7.85 68.14
C PRO A 101 14.57 7.34 67.59
N ALA A 102 14.34 7.52 66.29
CA ALA A 102 13.27 6.82 65.57
C ALA A 102 13.90 5.75 64.69
N ALA A 103 13.87 4.52 65.19
CA ALA A 103 14.33 3.32 64.48
C ALA A 103 13.59 3.19 63.13
N THR A 104 14.30 3.47 62.04
CA THR A 104 13.81 3.23 60.69
C THR A 104 14.12 1.78 60.34
N ALA A 105 13.20 0.87 60.67
CA ALA A 105 13.27 -0.51 60.22
C ALA A 105 12.95 -0.55 58.72
N SER A 106 13.96 -0.35 57.88
CA SER A 106 13.89 -0.57 56.44
C SER A 106 13.71 -2.06 56.18
N ALA A 107 12.48 -2.50 55.95
CA ALA A 107 12.20 -3.84 55.48
C ALA A 107 12.85 -4.03 54.08
N PRO A 108 13.55 -5.14 53.83
CA PRO A 108 14.10 -5.43 52.51
C PRO A 108 12.94 -5.67 51.55
N SER A 109 12.74 -4.75 50.62
CA SER A 109 11.86 -4.95 49.48
C SER A 109 12.45 -6.08 48.62
N LEU A 110 11.90 -7.28 48.80
CA LEU A 110 12.09 -8.40 47.89
C LEU A 110 11.50 -8.02 46.53
N SER A 111 12.31 -7.33 45.72
CA SER A 111 12.04 -7.09 44.31
C SER A 111 12.02 -8.44 43.60
N ALA A 112 10.82 -9.03 43.56
CA ALA A 112 10.53 -10.19 42.74
C ALA A 112 10.94 -9.84 41.30
N THR A 113 12.06 -10.41 40.88
CA THR A 113 12.54 -10.30 39.50
C THR A 113 11.61 -11.18 38.69
N SER A 114 10.49 -10.59 38.26
CA SER A 114 9.56 -11.23 37.34
C SER A 114 10.36 -11.62 36.09
N PRO A 115 10.39 -12.91 35.71
CA PRO A 115 11.13 -13.36 34.55
C PRO A 115 10.60 -12.62 33.33
N TYR A 116 11.45 -11.74 32.80
CA TYR A 116 11.15 -10.95 31.61
C TYR A 116 11.11 -11.90 30.42
N HIS A 117 9.93 -12.38 30.06
CA HIS A 117 9.71 -13.05 28.79
C HIS A 117 9.70 -11.99 27.70
N PRO A 118 10.72 -11.94 26.81
CA PRO A 118 10.69 -11.02 25.70
C PRO A 118 9.45 -11.35 24.84
N PRO A 119 8.53 -10.40 24.62
CA PRO A 119 7.34 -10.66 23.84
C PRO A 119 7.76 -11.10 22.43
N ILE A 120 7.26 -12.26 21.99
CA ILE A 120 7.46 -12.74 20.62
C ILE A 120 6.87 -11.69 19.68
N ASN A 121 7.76 -11.04 18.92
CA ASN A 121 7.41 -9.95 18.05
C ASN A 121 6.96 -10.52 16.69
N TRP A 122 5.68 -10.84 16.55
CA TRP A 122 5.06 -11.47 15.36
C TRP A 122 4.83 -10.51 14.19
N ILE A 123 4.87 -9.20 14.46
CA ILE A 123 4.65 -8.10 13.52
C ILE A 123 5.53 -8.19 12.24
N PRO A 124 6.87 -8.42 12.33
CA PRO A 124 7.71 -8.56 11.13
C PRO A 124 7.30 -9.71 10.21
N TRP A 125 6.83 -10.83 10.76
CA TRP A 125 6.33 -11.95 9.97
C TRP A 125 5.06 -11.59 9.20
N LEU A 126 4.15 -10.87 9.85
CA LEU A 126 2.94 -10.39 9.20
C LEU A 126 3.26 -9.41 8.06
N ALA A 127 4.23 -8.52 8.27
CA ALA A 127 4.68 -7.58 7.24
C ALA A 127 5.28 -8.28 6.02
N LEU A 128 6.11 -9.32 6.23
CA LEU A 128 6.69 -10.12 5.14
C LEU A 128 5.61 -10.89 4.36
N LEU A 129 4.67 -11.52 5.08
CA LEU A 129 3.56 -12.23 4.44
C LEU A 129 2.69 -11.28 3.62
N TRP A 130 2.43 -10.08 4.15
CA TRP A 130 1.68 -9.04 3.46
C TRP A 130 2.40 -8.54 2.20
N LEU A 131 3.69 -8.21 2.29
CA LEU A 131 4.51 -7.76 1.16
C LEU A 131 4.51 -8.79 0.04
N THR A 132 4.66 -10.07 0.42
CA THR A 132 4.64 -11.19 -0.53
C THR A 132 3.30 -11.27 -1.25
N GLY A 133 2.18 -11.16 -0.52
CA GLY A 133 0.84 -11.16 -1.10
C GLY A 133 0.59 -9.96 -2.02
N ALA A 134 1.01 -8.77 -1.63
CA ALA A 134 0.89 -7.54 -2.41
C ALA A 134 1.71 -7.63 -3.71
N SER A 135 2.96 -8.07 -3.63
CA SER A 135 3.82 -8.27 -4.80
C SER A 135 3.24 -9.31 -5.76
N PHE A 136 2.69 -10.42 -5.25
CA PHE A 136 2.06 -11.45 -6.08
C PHE A 136 0.81 -10.92 -6.81
N MET A 137 -0.04 -10.16 -6.11
CA MET A 137 -1.22 -9.50 -6.72
C MET A 137 -0.81 -8.52 -7.81
N LEU A 138 0.23 -7.71 -7.57
CA LEU A 138 0.76 -6.76 -8.56
C LEU A 138 1.31 -7.49 -9.80
N LEU A 139 2.10 -8.54 -9.58
CA LEU A 139 2.69 -9.33 -10.65
C LEU A 139 1.59 -9.97 -11.50
N ARG A 140 0.57 -10.56 -10.87
CA ARG A 140 -0.57 -11.14 -11.56
C ARG A 140 -1.31 -10.10 -12.43
N ALA A 141 -1.55 -8.90 -11.89
CA ALA A 141 -2.20 -7.82 -12.65
C ALA A 141 -1.34 -7.37 -13.84
N ALA A 142 -0.02 -7.22 -13.65
CA ALA A 142 0.92 -6.89 -14.71
C ALA A 142 0.92 -7.95 -15.83
N VAL A 143 0.92 -9.23 -15.48
CA VAL A 143 0.82 -10.34 -16.44
C VAL A 143 -0.49 -10.25 -17.24
N GLN A 144 -1.62 -10.00 -16.58
CA GLN A 144 -2.91 -9.89 -17.29
C GLN A 144 -2.92 -8.72 -18.28
N VAL A 145 -2.36 -7.56 -17.90
CA VAL A 145 -2.24 -6.41 -18.78
C VAL A 145 -1.27 -6.68 -19.93
N ALA A 146 -0.11 -7.28 -19.66
CA ALA A 146 0.88 -7.63 -20.67
C ALA A 146 0.33 -8.65 -21.67
N CYS A 147 -0.42 -9.65 -21.21
CA CYS A 147 -1.12 -10.59 -22.08
C CYS A 147 -2.15 -9.86 -22.94
N ALA A 148 -3.00 -9.02 -22.35
CA ALA A 148 -4.01 -8.25 -23.10
C ALA A 148 -3.39 -7.32 -24.14
N GLU A 149 -2.29 -6.64 -23.82
CA GLU A 149 -1.54 -5.84 -24.78
C GLU A 149 -0.89 -6.69 -25.86
N SER A 150 -0.28 -7.82 -25.51
CA SER A 150 0.32 -8.74 -26.48
C SER A 150 -0.72 -9.23 -27.48
N PHE A 151 -1.91 -9.63 -27.02
CA PHE A 151 -3.02 -9.98 -27.90
C PHE A 151 -3.42 -8.82 -28.81
N ARG A 152 -3.52 -7.60 -28.26
CA ARG A 152 -3.87 -6.40 -29.02
C ARG A 152 -2.83 -6.03 -30.07
N ARG A 153 -1.53 -6.21 -29.79
CA ARG A 153 -0.44 -5.93 -30.74
C ARG A 153 -0.32 -7.03 -31.81
N ARG A 154 -0.66 -8.27 -31.47
CA ARG A 154 -0.64 -9.41 -32.39
C ARG A 154 -1.88 -9.50 -33.29
N THR A 155 -2.96 -8.79 -32.98
CA THR A 155 -4.11 -8.71 -33.87
C THR A 155 -3.82 -7.77 -35.02
N GLN A 156 -3.35 -8.32 -36.14
CA GLN A 156 -3.22 -7.56 -37.38
C GLN A 156 -4.59 -7.47 -38.08
N PRO A 157 -4.93 -6.32 -38.68
CA PRO A 157 -6.12 -6.23 -39.51
C PRO A 157 -6.03 -7.26 -40.63
N LEU A 158 -7.07 -8.07 -40.80
CA LEU A 158 -7.10 -9.10 -41.84
C LEU A 158 -7.04 -8.39 -43.19
N ALA A 159 -5.92 -8.55 -43.89
CA ALA A 159 -5.63 -7.84 -45.15
C ALA A 159 -6.17 -8.56 -46.39
N ASP A 160 -6.78 -9.75 -46.24
CA ASP A 160 -7.29 -10.51 -47.37
C ASP A 160 -8.57 -9.88 -47.96
N PRO A 161 -8.51 -9.30 -49.17
CA PRO A 161 -9.65 -8.63 -49.78
C PRO A 161 -10.77 -9.60 -50.16
N ALA A 162 -10.47 -10.89 -50.42
CA ALA A 162 -11.48 -11.86 -50.82
C ALA A 162 -12.41 -12.20 -49.64
N ILE A 163 -11.85 -12.41 -48.45
CA ILE A 163 -12.62 -12.64 -47.22
C ILE A 163 -13.43 -11.41 -46.85
N LEU A 164 -12.84 -10.21 -46.97
CA LEU A 164 -13.57 -8.96 -46.74
C LEU A 164 -14.74 -8.79 -47.71
N ALA A 165 -14.58 -9.16 -48.99
CA ALA A 165 -15.64 -9.11 -49.98
C ALA A 165 -16.79 -10.08 -49.65
N LEU A 166 -16.46 -11.32 -49.26
CA LEU A 166 -17.46 -12.33 -48.85
C LEU A 166 -18.26 -11.87 -47.64
N VAL A 167 -17.59 -11.27 -46.65
CA VAL A 167 -18.24 -10.77 -45.44
C VAL A 167 -19.13 -9.58 -45.75
N GLU A 168 -18.68 -8.66 -46.60
CA GLU A 168 -19.48 -7.51 -47.02
C GLU A 168 -20.70 -7.96 -47.84
N GLN A 169 -20.56 -8.99 -48.67
CA GLN A 169 -21.68 -9.61 -49.40
C GLN A 169 -22.68 -10.25 -48.43
N ALA A 170 -22.21 -11.03 -47.46
CA ALA A 170 -23.06 -11.61 -46.42
C ALA A 170 -23.76 -10.52 -45.57
N ARG A 171 -23.06 -9.43 -45.23
CA ARG A 171 -23.62 -8.27 -44.52
C ARG A 171 -24.77 -7.65 -45.29
N LYS A 172 -24.60 -7.45 -46.61
CA LYS A 172 -25.65 -6.91 -47.50
C LYS A 172 -26.85 -7.85 -47.59
N GLN A 173 -26.62 -9.16 -47.72
CA GLN A 173 -27.69 -10.15 -47.75
C GLN A 173 -28.48 -10.20 -46.45
N LEU A 174 -27.82 -10.03 -45.29
CA LEU A 174 -28.45 -9.99 -43.97
C LEU A 174 -28.98 -8.60 -43.57
N ASN A 175 -28.84 -7.59 -44.43
CA ASN A 175 -29.26 -6.21 -44.19
C ASN A 175 -28.73 -5.59 -42.88
N ILE A 176 -27.49 -5.95 -42.49
CA ILE A 176 -26.86 -5.42 -41.27
C ILE A 176 -26.27 -4.04 -41.58
N LEU A 177 -26.88 -2.99 -41.06
CA LEU A 177 -26.48 -1.60 -41.31
C LEU A 177 -25.10 -1.23 -40.72
N ARG A 178 -24.62 -1.97 -39.71
CA ARG A 178 -23.35 -1.68 -39.03
C ARG A 178 -22.17 -2.37 -39.73
N ARG A 179 -21.06 -1.65 -39.92
CA ARG A 179 -19.81 -2.20 -40.48
C ARG A 179 -19.18 -3.15 -39.46
N ILE A 180 -18.95 -4.41 -39.86
CA ILE A 180 -18.33 -5.44 -39.00
C ILE A 180 -16.83 -5.44 -39.29
N GLY A 181 -16.01 -5.13 -38.28
CA GLY A 181 -14.56 -5.28 -38.37
C GLY A 181 -14.16 -6.72 -38.08
N ILE A 182 -13.54 -7.39 -39.05
CA ILE A 182 -12.99 -8.74 -38.85
C ILE A 182 -11.51 -8.62 -38.56
N VAL A 183 -11.09 -9.34 -37.53
CA VAL A 183 -9.68 -9.47 -37.17
C VAL A 183 -9.40 -10.94 -37.01
N ALA A 184 -8.40 -11.45 -37.74
CA ALA A 184 -7.97 -12.84 -37.60
C ALA A 184 -6.89 -12.93 -36.51
N SER A 185 -6.92 -14.04 -35.77
CA SER A 185 -5.88 -14.40 -34.81
C SER A 185 -5.66 -15.90 -34.91
N GLU A 186 -4.41 -16.32 -35.13
CA GLU A 186 -4.04 -17.73 -35.20
C GLU A 186 -4.16 -18.44 -33.84
N GLN A 187 -4.33 -17.68 -32.75
CA GLN A 187 -4.39 -18.22 -31.40
C GLN A 187 -5.80 -18.60 -30.94
N LEU A 188 -6.84 -18.30 -31.74
CA LEU A 188 -8.22 -18.63 -31.42
C LEU A 188 -8.70 -19.76 -32.34
N THR A 189 -8.83 -20.97 -31.80
CA THR A 189 -9.42 -22.10 -32.50
C THR A 189 -10.94 -21.94 -32.72
N SER A 190 -11.57 -21.00 -32.00
CA SER A 190 -13.02 -20.75 -32.04
C SER A 190 -13.32 -19.31 -32.48
N PRO A 191 -14.35 -19.08 -33.31
CA PRO A 191 -14.82 -17.73 -33.61
C PRO A 191 -15.29 -17.06 -32.32
N ALA A 192 -14.81 -15.84 -32.08
CA ALA A 192 -15.19 -15.02 -30.92
C ALA A 192 -15.71 -13.66 -31.40
N VAL A 193 -16.90 -13.29 -30.94
CA VAL A 193 -17.50 -11.98 -31.25
C VAL A 193 -17.01 -10.97 -30.23
N ARG A 194 -16.33 -9.92 -30.69
CA ARG A 194 -15.94 -8.79 -29.86
C ARG A 194 -16.79 -7.58 -30.21
N ALA A 195 -17.54 -7.06 -29.24
CA ALA A 195 -18.22 -5.78 -29.38
C ALA A 195 -17.18 -4.64 -29.38
N SER A 196 -16.86 -4.09 -30.55
CA SER A 196 -16.10 -2.85 -30.65
C SER A 196 -17.06 -1.67 -30.58
N SER A 197 -17.00 -0.89 -29.51
CA SER A 197 -17.62 0.45 -29.46
C SER A 197 -16.83 1.36 -30.39
N CYS A 198 -17.35 1.63 -31.60
CA CYS A 198 -16.82 2.66 -32.47
C CYS A 198 -16.84 4.02 -31.74
N PRO A 199 -15.73 4.78 -31.73
CA PRO A 199 -15.82 6.23 -31.62
C PRO A 199 -16.49 6.74 -32.91
N LEU A 200 -17.58 7.49 -32.76
CA LEU A 200 -18.21 8.25 -33.84
C LEU A 200 -17.31 9.42 -34.24
#